data_AF-A0A3N5K469-F1
#
_entry.id   AF-A0A3N5K469-F1
#
_cell.length_a   1.000
_cell.length_b   1.000
_cell.length_c   1.000
_cell.angle_alpha   90.00
_cell.angle_beta   90.00
_cell.angle_gamma   90.00
#
_symmetry.space_group_name_H-M   'P 1'
#
loop_
_entity.id
_entity.type
_entity.pdbx_description
1 polymer ?
#
loop_
_entity_poly.entity_id
_entity_poly.type
_entity_poly.pdbx_seq_one_letter_code
_entity_poly.pdbx_strand_id
1 'polypeptide(L)' 'LVYGMAIGLFTPPVGTTLILSCYIAKTTLFKSFKACLPFLVGMVAVLAGLVFFKEFALFLPRLLFH' A
#
# COMPACT_ATOMS: atom_id res chain seq x y z
N LEU A 1 -0.71 4.37 -11.11
CA LEU A 1 -1.88 5.07 -10.52
C LEU A 1 -2.55 4.26 -9.40
N VAL A 2 -2.82 2.95 -9.61
CA VAL A 2 -3.43 2.04 -8.60
C VAL A 2 -2.66 1.95 -7.28
N TYR A 3 -1.32 1.88 -7.32
CA TYR A 3 -0.49 1.78 -6.11
C TYR A 3 -0.60 3.00 -5.16
N GLY A 4 -0.71 4.22 -5.71
CA GLY A 4 -0.87 5.42 -4.89
C GLY A 4 -2.21 5.46 -4.15
N MET A 5 -3.26 4.91 -4.78
CA MET A 5 -4.58 4.77 -4.15
C MET A 5 -4.57 3.70 -3.05
N ALA A 6 -3.84 2.61 -3.25
CA ALA A 6 -3.65 1.58 -2.22
C ALA A 6 -2.95 2.14 -0.97
N ILE A 7 -1.94 2.99 -1.15
CA ILE A 7 -1.26 3.66 -0.01
C ILE A 7 -2.20 4.66 0.67
N GLY A 8 -3.00 5.42 -0.10
CA GLY A 8 -4.02 6.33 0.43
C GLY A 8 -5.01 5.61 1.35
N LEU A 9 -5.49 4.44 0.97
CA LEU A 9 -6.42 3.62 1.77
C LEU A 9 -5.83 3.13 3.11
N PHE A 10 -4.50 3.05 3.23
CA PHE A 10 -3.82 2.69 4.48
C PHE A 10 -3.49 3.90 5.36
N THR A 11 -3.51 5.13 4.84
CA THR A 11 -3.08 6.32 5.58
C THR A 11 -4.31 6.98 6.23
N PRO A 12 -4.33 7.22 7.56
CA PRO A 12 -5.52 7.64 8.29
C PRO A 12 -6.30 8.85 7.73
N PRO A 13 -5.71 9.90 7.10
CA PRO A 13 -6.50 11.01 6.57
C PRO A 13 -7.51 10.62 5.46
N VAL A 14 -7.29 9.51 4.74
CA VAL A 14 -8.21 9.01 3.68
C VAL A 14 -8.37 7.47 3.72
N GLY A 15 -7.94 6.85 4.82
CA GLY A 15 -7.70 5.42 4.95
C GLY A 15 -8.91 4.62 5.41
N THR A 16 -9.92 4.50 4.54
CA THR A 16 -11.19 3.85 4.86
C THR A 16 -11.03 2.38 5.28
N THR A 17 -10.06 1.65 4.72
CA THR A 17 -9.79 0.25 5.10
C THR A 17 -9.12 0.13 6.46
N LEU A 18 -8.26 1.09 6.84
CA LEU A 18 -7.66 1.15 8.19
C LEU A 18 -8.72 1.47 9.26
N ILE A 19 -9.66 2.37 8.94
CA ILE A 19 -10.77 2.73 9.84
C ILE A 19 -11.73 1.55 10.01
N LEU A 20 -12.08 0.85 8.92
CA LEU A 20 -12.95 -0.32 8.97
C LEU A 20 -12.34 -1.47 9.78
N SER A 21 -11.04 -1.74 9.59
CA SER A 21 -10.32 -2.77 10.35
C SER A 21 -10.18 -2.42 11.83
N CYS A 22 -9.94 -1.15 12.18
CA CYS A 22 -10.01 -0.68 13.56
C CYS A 22 -11.40 -0.85 14.19
N TYR A 23 -12.46 -0.58 13.42
CA TYR A 23 -13.83 -0.71 13.88
C TYR A 23 -14.17 -2.18 14.19
N ILE A 24 -13.75 -3.11 13.31
CA ILE A 24 -13.92 -4.56 13.51
C ILE A 24 -13.09 -5.05 14.70
N ALA A 25 -11.84 -4.60 14.82
CA ALA A 25 -10.92 -5.03 15.87
C ALA A 25 -11.12 -4.32 17.23
N LYS A 26 -12.04 -3.33 17.31
CA LYS A 26 -12.26 -2.47 18.49
C LYS A 26 -10.97 -1.85 19.06
N THR A 27 -10.00 -1.53 18.19
CA THR A 27 -8.72 -0.92 18.59
C THR A 27 -8.72 0.57 18.25
N THR A 28 -7.87 1.34 18.93
CA THR A 28 -7.65 2.75 18.61
C THR A 28 -6.90 2.88 17.28
N LEU A 29 -7.36 3.78 16.40
CA LEU A 29 -6.76 4.08 15.10
C LEU A 29 -5.24 4.28 15.17
N PHE A 30 -4.77 4.97 16.21
CA PHE A 30 -3.35 5.26 16.44
C PHE A 30 -2.52 4.01 16.76
N LYS A 31 -3.09 3.01 17.44
CA LYS A 31 -2.42 1.74 17.75
C LYS A 31 -2.29 0.88 16.49
N SER A 32 -3.36 0.73 15.71
CA SER A 32 -3.30 -0.01 14.44
C SER A 32 -2.41 0.69 13.42
N PHE A 33 -2.46 2.03 13.34
CA PHE A 33 -1.56 2.77 12.43
C PHE A 33 -0.10 2.54 12.78
N LYS A 34 0.26 2.59 14.08
CA LYS A 34 1.64 2.32 14.53
C LYS A 34 2.06 0.88 14.25
N ALA A 35 1.13 -0.08 14.33
CA ALA A 35 1.39 -1.48 13.97
C ALA A 35 1.50 -1.69 12.45
N CYS A 36 0.76 -0.93 11.65
CA CYS A 36 0.79 -0.97 10.19
C CYS A 36 1.91 -0.13 9.56
N LEU A 37 2.54 0.77 10.33
CA LEU A 37 3.66 1.61 9.91
C LEU A 37 4.80 0.83 9.22
N PRO A 38 5.32 -0.30 9.75
CA PRO A 38 6.33 -1.10 9.07
C PRO A 38 5.84 -1.65 7.71
N PHE A 39 4.55 -1.95 7.60
CA PHE A 39 3.92 -2.42 6.37
C PHE A 39 3.81 -1.30 5.33
N LEU A 40 3.48 -0.08 5.79
CA LEU A 40 3.42 1.12 4.96
C LEU A 40 4.80 1.48 4.40
N VAL A 41 5.84 1.37 5.22
CA VAL A 41 7.24 1.53 4.78
C VAL A 41 7.61 0.48 3.73
N GLY A 42 7.20 -0.78 3.92
CA GLY A 42 7.37 -1.84 2.93
C GLY A 42 6.70 -1.53 1.59
N MET A 43 5.44 -1.05 1.62
CA MET A 43 4.72 -0.66 0.41
C MET A 43 5.37 0.53 -0.31
N VAL A 44 5.87 1.52 0.42
CA VAL A 44 6.60 2.66 -0.16
C VAL A 44 7.94 2.21 -0.76
N ALA A 45 8.66 1.29 -0.11
CA ALA A 45 9.91 0.74 -0.63
C ALA A 45 9.68 -0.05 -1.93
N VAL A 46 8.62 -0.89 -1.98
CA VAL A 46 8.22 -1.60 -3.19
C VAL A 46 7.84 -0.61 -4.29
N LEU A 47 7.07 0.44 -3.97
CA LEU A 47 6.71 1.47 -4.94
C LEU A 47 7.93 2.21 -5.48
N ALA A 48 8.87 2.60 -4.62
CA ALA A 48 10.12 3.23 -5.02
C ALA A 48 10.92 2.29 -5.93
N GLY A 49 11.06 1.01 -5.56
CA GLY A 49 11.67 -0.01 -6.40
C GLY A 49 11.01 -0.13 -7.78
N LEU A 50 9.69 -0.12 -7.84
CA LEU A 50 8.92 -0.21 -9.09
C LEU A 50 9.04 1.06 -9.96
N VAL A 51 9.21 2.23 -9.34
CA VAL A 51 9.42 3.52 -10.02
C VAL A 51 10.84 3.63 -10.60
N PHE A 52 11.86 3.17 -9.87
CA PHE A 52 13.24 3.14 -10.35
C PHE A 52 13.50 2.00 -11.35
N PHE A 53 12.88 0.83 -11.14
CA PHE A 53 12.92 -0.32 -12.05
C PHE A 53 11.58 -0.50 -12.78
N LYS A 54 11.24 0.44 -13.67
CA LYS A 54 10.12 0.28 -14.61
C LYS A 54 10.23 -1.00 -15.47
N GLU A 55 11.43 -1.53 -15.62
CA GLU A 55 11.73 -2.79 -16.33
C GLU A 55 10.96 -4.00 -15.75
N PHE A 56 10.75 -4.04 -14.42
CA PHE A 56 9.98 -5.10 -13.75
C PHE A 56 8.48 -5.02 -14.08
N ALA A 57 7.94 -3.80 -14.17
CA ALA A 57 6.55 -3.59 -14.58
C ALA A 57 6.33 -3.90 -16.07
N LEU A 58 7.39 -3.82 -16.89
CA LEU A 58 7.40 -4.17 -18.30
C LEU A 58 7.72 -5.65 -18.58
N PHE A 59 8.16 -6.41 -17.57
CA PHE A 59 8.40 -7.85 -17.70
C PHE A 59 7.08 -8.62 -17.90
N LEU A 60 6.06 -8.29 -17.10
CA LEU A 60 4.74 -8.92 -17.20
C LEU A 60 4.03 -8.68 -18.55
N PRO A 61 3.93 -7.46 -19.10
CA PRO A 61 3.36 -7.24 -20.43
C PRO A 61 4.20 -7.85 -21.56
N ARG A 62 5.54 -7.95 -21.42
CA ARG A 62 6.38 -8.67 -22.39
C ARG A 62 6.10 -10.17 -22.45
N LEU A 63 5.63 -10.76 -21.34
CA LEU A 63 5.27 -12.18 -21.26
C LEU A 63 3.81 -12.46 -21.67
N LEU A 64 2.90 -11.50 -21.45
CA LEU A 64 1.46 -11.62 -21.75
C LEU A 64 1.07 -11.20 -23.18
N PHE A 65 1.83 -10.29 -23.82
CA PHE A 65 1.58 -9.82 -25.20
C PHE A 65 2.55 -10.46 -26.22
N HIS A 66 3.02 -11.67 -25.96
CA HIS A 66 3.67 -12.52 -26.96
C HIS A 66 2.64 -13.49 -27.56
#